data_AF-A0A7V8DFI0-F1
#
_entry.id   AF-A0A7V8DFI0-F1
#
_cell.length_a   1.000
_cell.length_b   1.000
_cell.length_c   1.000
_cell.angle_alpha   90.00
_cell.angle_beta   90.00
_cell.angle_gamma   90.00
#
_symmetry.space_group_name_H-M   'P 1'
#
loop_
_entity.id
_entity.type
_entity.pdbx_description
1 polymer ?
#
loop_
_entity_poly.entity_id
_entity_poly.type
_entity_poly.pdbx_seq_one_letter_code
_entity_poly.pdbx_strand_id
1 'polypeptide(L)'
;MWTSADLENLVREKLGNYLQIGEISRIHVQKYKDVNDEINAIVERINWKHSTENWTPVVLTRRHVSYEEIIALYRLSSVCMVTSLHDGMNLVAKEFVSSKIDGTGVLMLSDFTGAARELTDALVVNPYDREQCAEALHRALAMPEKARFYPPAKRALERLSRLPGVRTGAGKKVLELRAKADFHKGAACRLILARNGGAGFYMGDDVTDEDAFRALRGRAVTVFVGPAGKKTAASHRVPCPEAAAALLGKILSRARETGRPERAGTPRRGGS
;
A
#
# COMPACT_ATOMS: atom_id res chain seq x y z
N MET A 1 30.47 -28.24 -2.82
CA MET A 1 30.90 -26.94 -3.39
C MET A 1 30.47 -26.97 -4.84
N TRP A 2 29.57 -26.08 -5.27
CA TRP A 2 28.94 -26.12 -6.59
C TRP A 2 29.86 -25.47 -7.63
N THR A 3 29.89 -25.98 -8.86
CA THR A 3 30.75 -25.45 -9.93
C THR A 3 30.08 -24.29 -10.68
N SER A 4 30.87 -23.51 -11.42
CA SER A 4 30.33 -22.44 -12.28
C SER A 4 29.34 -22.99 -13.33
N ALA A 5 29.52 -24.24 -13.76
CA ALA A 5 28.62 -24.90 -14.71
C ALA A 5 27.27 -25.29 -14.07
N ASP A 6 27.27 -25.67 -12.79
CA ASP A 6 26.02 -25.97 -12.09
C ASP A 6 25.16 -24.71 -11.89
N LEU A 7 25.82 -23.56 -11.65
CA LEU A 7 25.16 -22.26 -11.56
C LEU A 7 24.60 -21.82 -12.92
N GLU A 8 25.34 -22.02 -14.01
CA GLU A 8 24.87 -21.70 -15.37
C GLU A 8 23.67 -22.55 -15.81
N ASN A 9 23.66 -23.84 -15.49
CA ASN A 9 22.52 -24.72 -15.79
C ASN A 9 21.27 -24.36 -14.96
N LEU A 10 21.44 -24.01 -13.67
CA LEU A 10 20.34 -23.51 -12.84
C LEU A 10 19.74 -22.21 -13.41
N VAL A 11 20.61 -21.31 -13.87
CA VAL A 11 20.24 -20.05 -14.53
C VAL A 11 19.44 -20.29 -15.81
N ARG A 12 19.78 -21.32 -16.57
CA ARG A 12 19.15 -21.63 -17.86
C ARG A 12 17.84 -22.41 -17.75
N GLU A 13 17.72 -23.32 -16.79
CA GLU A 13 16.56 -24.24 -16.70
C GLU A 13 15.50 -23.84 -15.65
N LYS A 14 15.88 -23.10 -14.60
CA LYS A 14 14.99 -22.84 -13.45
C LYS A 14 14.79 -21.36 -13.11
N LEU A 15 15.60 -20.47 -13.65
CA LEU A 15 15.54 -19.05 -13.35
C LEU A 15 14.60 -18.34 -14.33
N GLY A 16 13.47 -17.87 -13.80
CA GLY A 16 12.68 -16.84 -14.48
C GLY A 16 13.45 -15.52 -14.58
N ASN A 17 12.80 -14.47 -15.07
CA ASN A 17 13.45 -13.16 -15.19
C ASN A 17 13.64 -12.51 -13.81
N TYR A 18 14.79 -11.87 -13.59
CA TYR A 18 14.95 -10.85 -12.54
C TYR A 18 14.32 -9.55 -13.03
N LEU A 19 13.17 -9.20 -12.45
CA LEU A 19 12.45 -7.97 -12.78
C LEU A 19 12.76 -6.88 -11.77
N GLN A 20 13.36 -5.78 -12.23
CA GLN A 20 13.53 -4.56 -11.46
C GLN A 20 12.61 -3.47 -12.01
N ILE A 21 11.76 -2.92 -11.17
CA ILE A 21 10.95 -1.74 -11.48
C ILE A 21 11.51 -0.58 -10.69
N GLY A 22 11.86 0.50 -11.38
CA GLY A 22 12.35 1.72 -10.75
C GLY A 22 11.86 2.93 -11.51
N GLU A 23 11.13 3.82 -10.83
CA GLU A 23 10.90 5.15 -11.37
C GLU A 23 12.20 5.95 -11.36
N ILE A 24 12.41 6.68 -12.45
CA ILE A 24 13.52 7.62 -12.55
C ILE A 24 13.25 8.76 -11.56
N SER A 25 13.91 8.74 -10.40
CA SER A 25 13.84 9.81 -9.41
C SER A 25 15.07 10.72 -9.49
N ARG A 26 14.86 12.03 -9.33
CA ARG A 26 15.92 13.04 -9.10
C ARG A 26 17.03 13.11 -10.17
N ILE A 27 16.64 13.07 -11.46
CA ILE A 27 17.54 13.19 -12.63
C ILE A 27 18.48 14.40 -12.66
N HIS A 28 18.17 15.45 -11.90
CA HIS A 28 18.99 16.66 -11.85
C HIS A 28 20.19 16.56 -10.88
N VAL A 29 20.28 15.49 -10.09
CA VAL A 29 21.39 15.29 -9.15
C VAL A 29 22.41 14.35 -9.77
N GLN A 30 23.61 14.86 -10.08
CA GLN A 30 24.66 14.11 -10.79
C GLN A 30 24.92 12.72 -10.19
N LYS A 31 25.00 12.63 -8.86
CA LYS A 31 25.21 11.35 -8.14
C LYS A 31 24.14 10.28 -8.46
N TYR A 32 22.88 10.68 -8.68
CA TYR A 32 21.82 9.74 -9.05
C TYR A 32 21.93 9.31 -10.51
N LYS A 33 22.43 10.20 -11.37
CA LYS A 33 22.72 9.87 -12.77
C LYS A 33 23.83 8.83 -12.85
N ASP A 34 24.94 9.05 -12.15
CA ASP A 34 26.09 8.14 -12.14
C ASP A 34 25.68 6.72 -11.69
N VAL A 35 24.87 6.62 -10.64
CA VAL A 35 24.34 5.33 -10.16
C VAL A 35 23.41 4.69 -11.19
N ASN A 36 22.55 5.44 -11.87
CA ASN A 36 21.68 4.90 -12.92
C ASN A 36 22.48 4.38 -14.12
N ASP A 37 23.54 5.08 -14.51
CA ASP A 37 24.42 4.69 -15.61
C ASP A 37 25.21 3.42 -15.24
N GLU A 38 25.69 3.31 -14.00
CA GLU A 38 26.31 2.10 -13.48
C GLU A 38 25.34 0.91 -13.48
N ILE A 39 24.10 1.11 -13.03
CA ILE A 39 23.06 0.07 -13.06
C ILE A 39 22.80 -0.39 -14.51
N ASN A 40 22.70 0.54 -15.46
CA ASN A 40 22.52 0.19 -16.87
C ASN A 40 23.67 -0.67 -17.39
N ALA A 41 24.91 -0.25 -17.16
CA ALA A 41 26.08 -0.99 -17.61
C ALA A 41 26.14 -2.40 -17.01
N ILE A 42 25.74 -2.56 -15.74
CA ILE A 42 25.63 -3.88 -15.10
C ILE A 42 24.56 -4.74 -15.76
N VAL A 43 23.36 -4.20 -15.98
CA VAL A 43 22.24 -4.91 -16.62
C VAL A 43 22.61 -5.35 -18.04
N GLU A 44 23.18 -4.44 -18.83
CA GLU A 44 23.63 -4.73 -20.20
C GLU A 44 24.71 -5.81 -20.21
N ARG A 45 25.70 -5.73 -19.32
CA ARG A 45 26.76 -6.73 -19.21
C ARG A 45 26.22 -8.11 -18.83
N ILE A 46 25.28 -8.19 -17.89
CA ILE A 46 24.65 -9.46 -17.48
C ILE A 46 23.84 -10.04 -18.64
N ASN A 47 22.98 -9.23 -19.26
CA ASN A 47 22.15 -9.68 -20.37
C ASN A 47 23.00 -10.08 -21.57
N TRP A 48 24.04 -9.32 -21.93
CA TRP A 48 24.97 -9.68 -23.00
C TRP A 48 25.59 -11.07 -22.78
N LYS A 49 26.01 -11.36 -21.54
CA LYS A 49 26.67 -12.62 -21.21
C LYS A 49 25.71 -13.82 -21.18
N HIS A 50 24.47 -13.61 -20.77
CA HIS A 50 23.58 -14.70 -20.36
C HIS A 50 22.27 -14.80 -21.16
N SER A 51 21.88 -13.78 -21.92
CA SER A 51 20.67 -13.83 -22.75
C SER A 51 20.78 -14.92 -23.82
N THR A 52 19.62 -15.44 -24.20
CA THR A 52 19.45 -16.33 -25.36
C THR A 52 18.38 -15.74 -26.28
N GLU A 53 18.12 -16.38 -27.42
CA GLU A 53 17.09 -15.94 -28.37
C GLU A 53 15.71 -15.74 -27.72
N ASN A 54 15.35 -16.58 -26.74
CA ASN A 54 14.03 -16.59 -26.12
C ASN A 54 14.01 -16.17 -24.65
N TRP A 55 15.13 -15.69 -24.10
CA TRP A 55 15.23 -15.40 -22.67
C TRP A 55 16.23 -14.29 -22.34
N THR A 56 15.78 -13.35 -21.51
CA THR A 56 16.59 -12.23 -21.00
C THR A 56 16.63 -12.27 -19.47
N PRO A 57 17.80 -12.42 -18.84
CA PRO A 57 17.89 -12.65 -17.40
C PRO A 57 17.42 -11.46 -16.57
N VAL A 58 17.77 -10.23 -16.95
CA VAL A 58 17.45 -9.02 -16.19
C VAL A 58 16.56 -8.10 -17.01
N VAL A 59 15.34 -7.88 -16.52
CA VAL A 59 14.37 -6.95 -17.10
C VAL A 59 14.32 -5.71 -16.21
N LEU A 60 14.94 -4.62 -16.67
CA LEU A 60 14.88 -3.32 -16.00
C LEU A 60 13.78 -2.46 -16.63
N THR A 61 12.75 -2.15 -15.84
CA THR A 61 11.59 -1.36 -16.28
C THR A 61 11.59 0.01 -15.61
N ARG A 62 11.57 1.08 -16.43
CA ARG A 62 11.55 2.49 -15.99
C ARG A 62 10.26 3.22 -16.34
N ARG A 63 9.14 2.57 -16.08
CA ARG A 63 7.81 3.18 -16.29
C ARG A 63 7.07 3.24 -14.96
N HIS A 64 6.08 4.12 -14.91
CA HIS A 64 5.06 4.06 -13.88
C HIS A 64 4.30 2.74 -14.00
N VAL A 65 4.16 2.04 -12.87
CA VAL A 65 3.43 0.77 -12.76
C VAL A 65 2.27 0.99 -11.81
N SER A 66 1.06 0.59 -12.21
CA SER A 66 -0.13 0.77 -11.38
C SER A 66 -0.06 -0.10 -10.13
N TYR A 67 -0.85 0.23 -9.12
CA TYR A 67 -0.92 -0.55 -7.88
C TYR A 67 -1.38 -2.00 -8.15
N GLU A 68 -2.35 -2.17 -9.05
CA GLU A 68 -2.87 -3.48 -9.47
C GLU A 68 -1.80 -4.29 -10.20
N GLU A 69 -1.01 -3.66 -11.07
CA GLU A 69 0.12 -4.30 -11.75
C GLU A 69 1.19 -4.75 -10.74
N ILE A 70 1.55 -3.91 -9.77
CA ILE A 70 2.51 -4.27 -8.72
C ILE A 70 2.01 -5.48 -7.90
N ILE A 71 0.74 -5.49 -7.49
CA ILE A 71 0.17 -6.66 -6.78
C ILE A 71 0.23 -7.91 -7.65
N ALA A 72 -0.13 -7.80 -8.93
CA ALA A 72 -0.08 -8.92 -9.85
C ALA A 72 1.35 -9.48 -9.96
N LEU A 73 2.34 -8.60 -10.07
CA LEU A 73 3.75 -8.97 -10.09
C LEU A 73 4.17 -9.66 -8.79
N TYR A 74 3.83 -9.11 -7.62
CA TYR A 74 4.15 -9.78 -6.35
C TYR A 74 3.56 -11.18 -6.26
N ARG A 75 2.31 -11.37 -6.72
CA ARG A 75 1.67 -12.70 -6.76
C ARG A 75 2.39 -13.67 -7.68
N LEU A 76 2.86 -13.21 -8.84
CA LEU A 76 3.59 -14.04 -9.81
C LEU A 76 5.04 -14.33 -9.39
N SER A 77 5.66 -13.42 -8.64
CA SER A 77 7.08 -13.53 -8.25
C SER A 77 7.34 -14.71 -7.33
N SER A 78 8.26 -15.60 -7.70
CA SER A 78 8.70 -16.69 -6.82
C SER A 78 9.55 -16.19 -5.64
N VAL A 79 10.33 -15.14 -5.88
CA VAL A 79 11.23 -14.52 -4.89
C VAL A 79 11.07 -13.01 -4.96
N CYS A 80 11.04 -12.35 -3.80
CA CYS A 80 11.16 -10.90 -3.68
C CYS A 80 12.46 -10.58 -2.94
N MET A 81 13.27 -9.67 -3.52
CA MET A 81 14.54 -9.26 -2.94
C MET A 81 14.43 -7.81 -2.47
N VAL A 82 14.67 -7.60 -1.18
CA VAL A 82 14.74 -6.28 -0.56
C VAL A 82 16.14 -6.12 0.03
N THR A 83 17.05 -5.51 -0.73
CA THR A 83 18.48 -5.40 -0.40
C THR A 83 18.88 -3.98 0.00
N SER A 84 17.99 -3.24 0.67
CA SER A 84 18.25 -1.87 1.10
C SER A 84 19.50 -1.79 1.99
N LEU A 85 20.38 -0.81 1.74
CA LEU A 85 21.57 -0.58 2.57
C LEU A 85 21.24 0.09 3.91
N HIS A 86 20.16 0.88 3.95
CA HIS A 86 19.65 1.50 5.17
C HIS A 86 18.19 1.90 4.96
N ASP A 87 17.26 1.33 5.72
CA ASP A 87 15.83 1.62 5.59
C ASP A 87 15.10 1.52 6.93
N GLY A 88 14.44 2.60 7.35
CA GLY A 88 13.70 2.63 8.61
C GLY A 88 12.55 1.63 8.65
N MET A 89 11.81 1.48 7.55
CA MET A 89 10.74 0.48 7.41
C MET A 89 10.45 0.21 5.94
N ASN A 90 10.67 -1.04 5.52
CA ASN A 90 10.41 -1.42 4.14
C ASN A 90 8.96 -1.92 3.97
N LEU A 91 8.11 -1.08 3.38
CA LEU A 91 6.71 -1.44 3.13
C LEU A 91 6.54 -2.41 1.96
N VAL A 92 7.43 -2.35 0.95
CA VAL A 92 7.45 -3.28 -0.18
C VAL A 92 7.57 -4.73 0.30
N ALA A 93 8.42 -5.00 1.29
CA ALA A 93 8.54 -6.32 1.91
C ALA A 93 7.20 -6.79 2.50
N LYS A 94 6.46 -5.90 3.17
CA LYS A 94 5.16 -6.21 3.79
C LYS A 94 4.07 -6.38 2.73
N GLU A 95 4.08 -5.60 1.66
CA GLU A 95 3.14 -5.70 0.54
C GLU A 95 3.33 -7.02 -0.21
N PHE A 96 4.58 -7.39 -0.50
CA PHE A 96 4.90 -8.69 -1.09
C PHE A 96 4.33 -9.82 -0.24
N VAL A 97 4.66 -9.85 1.06
CA VAL A 97 4.16 -10.88 1.99
C VAL A 97 2.63 -10.90 2.04
N SER A 98 1.99 -9.73 2.07
CA SER A 98 0.52 -9.62 2.12
C SER A 98 -0.15 -10.10 0.83
N SER A 99 0.54 -10.01 -0.31
CA SER A 99 0.02 -10.46 -1.61
C SER A 99 -0.01 -12.00 -1.75
N LYS A 100 0.82 -12.72 -0.97
CA LYS A 100 1.01 -14.18 -1.01
C LYS A 100 -0.05 -14.94 -0.22
N ILE A 101 -1.30 -14.79 -0.62
CA ILE A 101 -2.47 -15.41 0.05
C ILE A 101 -2.50 -16.94 -0.04
N ASP A 102 -1.84 -17.51 -1.04
CA ASP A 102 -1.63 -18.95 -1.22
C ASP A 102 -0.50 -19.49 -0.33
N GLY A 103 0.16 -18.59 0.40
CA GLY A 103 1.29 -18.89 1.24
C GLY A 103 2.55 -19.21 0.46
N THR A 104 2.64 -18.93 -0.84
CA THR A 104 3.81 -19.26 -1.66
C THR A 104 4.81 -18.11 -1.76
N GLY A 105 6.03 -18.43 -2.18
CA GLY A 105 7.08 -17.45 -2.49
C GLY A 105 8.02 -17.19 -1.32
N VAL A 106 9.15 -16.56 -1.62
CA VAL A 106 10.23 -16.32 -0.66
C VAL A 106 10.58 -14.83 -0.65
N LEU A 107 10.68 -14.21 0.52
CA LEU A 107 11.25 -12.87 0.66
C LEU A 107 12.68 -12.97 1.23
N MET A 108 13.61 -12.38 0.49
CA MET A 108 14.96 -12.08 0.93
C MET A 108 14.98 -10.64 1.42
N LEU A 109 15.49 -10.43 2.63
CA LEU A 109 15.35 -9.15 3.32
C LEU A 109 16.66 -8.73 3.96
N SER A 110 17.08 -7.51 3.66
CA SER A 110 18.26 -6.90 4.27
C SER A 110 18.07 -6.75 5.79
N ASP A 111 19.09 -7.14 6.54
CA ASP A 111 19.19 -6.93 7.99
C ASP A 111 19.22 -5.44 8.38
N PHE A 112 19.56 -4.56 7.44
CA PHE A 112 19.52 -3.10 7.59
C PHE A 112 18.12 -2.48 7.35
N THR A 113 17.07 -3.30 7.30
CA THR A 113 15.68 -2.82 7.21
C THR A 113 14.95 -2.97 8.54
N GLY A 114 14.13 -1.99 8.92
CA GLY A 114 13.27 -2.14 10.11
C GLY A 114 12.28 -3.31 9.98
N ALA A 115 11.90 -3.67 8.75
CA ALA A 115 11.03 -4.81 8.47
C ALA A 115 11.65 -6.15 8.89
N ALA A 116 12.98 -6.29 8.90
CA ALA A 116 13.67 -7.53 9.28
C ALA A 116 13.40 -7.93 10.75
N ARG A 117 13.10 -6.95 11.62
CA ARG A 117 12.76 -7.19 13.03
C ARG A 117 11.39 -7.84 13.21
N GLU A 118 10.50 -7.68 12.22
CA GLU A 118 9.13 -8.18 12.28
C GLU A 118 8.91 -9.41 11.40
N LEU A 119 9.55 -9.44 10.23
CA LEU A 119 9.44 -10.50 9.23
C LEU A 119 10.53 -11.56 9.44
N THR A 120 10.57 -12.13 10.64
CA THR A 120 11.65 -13.03 11.11
C THR A 120 11.80 -14.34 10.34
N ASP A 121 10.83 -14.71 9.52
CA ASP A 121 10.94 -15.91 8.68
C ASP A 121 11.51 -15.62 7.28
N ALA A 122 11.89 -14.37 7.02
CA ALA A 122 12.59 -14.03 5.79
C ALA A 122 13.99 -14.61 5.74
N LEU A 123 14.48 -14.82 4.52
CA LEU A 123 15.90 -15.06 4.31
C LEU A 123 16.63 -13.75 4.52
N VAL A 124 17.11 -13.55 5.75
CA VAL A 124 17.86 -12.36 6.12
C VAL A 124 19.22 -12.40 5.43
N VAL A 125 19.59 -11.30 4.78
CA VAL A 125 20.85 -11.15 4.05
C VAL A 125 21.53 -9.85 4.42
N ASN A 126 22.86 -9.85 4.41
CA ASN A 126 23.69 -8.67 4.43
C ASN A 126 23.89 -8.19 2.98
N PRO A 127 23.36 -7.03 2.57
CA PRO A 127 23.48 -6.54 1.19
C PRO A 127 24.92 -6.18 0.78
N TYR A 128 25.85 -6.06 1.74
CA TYR A 128 27.28 -5.87 1.46
C TYR A 128 28.01 -7.19 1.15
N ASP A 129 27.41 -8.33 1.50
CA ASP A 129 27.95 -9.66 1.25
C ASP A 129 27.31 -10.27 -0.01
N ARG A 130 28.04 -10.18 -1.12
CA ARG A 130 27.57 -10.65 -2.42
C ARG A 130 27.44 -12.17 -2.49
N GLU A 131 28.32 -12.89 -1.80
CA GLU A 131 28.30 -14.35 -1.79
C GLU A 131 27.10 -14.85 -0.99
N GLN A 132 26.87 -14.29 0.20
CA GLN A 132 25.70 -14.60 1.00
C GLN A 132 24.39 -14.27 0.26
N CYS A 133 24.33 -13.14 -0.44
CA CYS A 133 23.16 -12.79 -1.26
C CYS A 133 22.92 -13.82 -2.38
N ALA A 134 23.98 -14.25 -3.07
CA ALA A 134 23.90 -15.26 -4.12
C ALA A 134 23.45 -16.63 -3.58
N GLU A 135 24.02 -17.06 -2.46
CA GLU A 135 23.62 -18.31 -1.77
C GLU A 135 22.17 -18.26 -1.30
N ALA A 136 21.73 -17.14 -0.74
CA ALA A 136 20.35 -16.95 -0.30
C ALA A 136 19.37 -16.97 -1.47
N LEU A 137 19.71 -16.33 -2.60
CA LEU A 137 18.90 -16.37 -3.82
C LEU A 137 18.83 -17.80 -4.38
N HIS A 138 19.97 -18.48 -4.47
CA HIS A 138 20.03 -19.88 -4.87
C HIS A 138 19.13 -20.74 -3.98
N ARG A 139 19.26 -20.60 -2.66
CA ARG A 139 18.44 -21.32 -1.68
C ARG A 139 16.95 -21.04 -1.90
N ALA A 140 16.56 -19.77 -2.07
CA ALA A 140 15.17 -19.38 -2.31
C ALA A 140 14.57 -20.07 -3.55
N LEU A 141 15.34 -20.14 -4.63
CA LEU A 141 14.94 -20.77 -5.89
C LEU A 141 14.97 -22.30 -5.81
N ALA A 142 15.86 -22.89 -5.01
CA ALA A 142 15.96 -24.33 -4.83
C ALA A 142 14.90 -24.90 -3.86
N MET A 143 14.26 -24.06 -3.04
CA MET A 143 13.20 -24.50 -2.12
C MET A 143 12.05 -25.17 -2.91
N PRO A 144 11.61 -26.39 -2.52
CA PRO A 144 10.41 -27.02 -3.07
C PRO A 144 9.19 -26.10 -2.91
N GLU A 145 8.26 -26.12 -3.86
CA GLU A 145 7.08 -25.23 -3.86
C GLU A 145 6.26 -25.31 -2.56
N LYS A 146 6.14 -26.51 -1.97
CA LYS A 146 5.51 -26.75 -0.66
C LYS A 146 6.31 -26.20 0.54
N ALA A 147 7.62 -26.03 0.39
CA ALA A 147 8.54 -25.51 1.40
C ALA A 147 8.80 -24.00 1.26
N ARG A 148 8.47 -23.40 0.11
CA ARG A 148 8.29 -21.95 -0.07
C ARG A 148 7.01 -21.45 0.60
N PHE A 149 6.61 -22.12 1.69
CA PHE A 149 5.55 -21.64 2.52
C PHE A 149 6.08 -20.40 3.23
N TYR A 150 5.37 -19.29 3.12
CA TYR A 150 5.65 -18.07 3.87
C TYR A 150 4.68 -18.00 5.06
N PRO A 151 5.01 -18.64 6.20
CA PRO A 151 4.30 -18.42 7.44
C PRO A 151 4.13 -16.95 7.82
N PRO A 152 5.01 -15.97 7.48
CA PRO A 152 4.83 -14.58 7.91
C PRO A 152 3.51 -13.97 7.51
N ALA A 153 2.96 -14.25 6.32
CA ALA A 153 1.66 -13.71 5.94
C ALA A 153 0.58 -14.25 6.87
N LYS A 154 0.59 -15.57 7.11
CA LYS A 154 -0.33 -16.27 8.01
C LYS A 154 -0.10 -15.91 9.50
N ARG A 155 1.15 -15.74 9.93
CA ARG A 155 1.55 -15.35 11.29
C ARG A 155 1.29 -13.87 11.54
N ALA A 156 1.48 -13.01 10.55
CA ALA A 156 1.05 -11.61 10.58
C ALA A 156 -0.47 -11.55 10.60
N LEU A 157 -1.18 -12.39 9.83
CA LEU A 157 -2.64 -12.57 9.93
C LEU A 157 -3.07 -12.98 11.33
N GLU A 158 -2.41 -13.98 11.91
CA GLU A 158 -2.66 -14.47 13.26
C GLU A 158 -2.33 -13.41 14.31
N ARG A 159 -1.24 -12.65 14.15
CA ARG A 159 -0.87 -11.55 15.05
C ARG A 159 -1.87 -10.40 14.93
N LEU A 160 -2.22 -9.98 13.72
CA LEU A 160 -3.16 -8.89 13.45
C LEU A 160 -4.59 -9.24 13.89
N SER A 161 -5.02 -10.49 13.71
CA SER A 161 -6.30 -10.98 14.24
C SER A 161 -6.32 -11.08 15.76
N ARG A 162 -5.15 -11.23 16.40
CA ARG A 162 -4.98 -11.21 17.86
C ARG A 162 -4.77 -9.80 18.42
N LEU A 163 -4.55 -8.77 17.60
CA LEU A 163 -4.38 -7.41 18.10
C LEU A 163 -5.69 -6.93 18.75
N PRO A 164 -5.67 -6.50 20.03
CA PRO A 164 -6.80 -5.81 20.61
C PRO A 164 -7.05 -4.54 19.80
N GLY A 165 -8.28 -4.33 19.33
CA GLY A 165 -8.53 -3.21 18.43
C GLY A 165 -8.56 -3.56 16.94
N VAL A 166 -8.54 -4.83 16.51
CA VAL A 166 -8.64 -5.22 15.09
C VAL A 166 -9.69 -6.34 14.86
N ARG A 167 -10.46 -6.24 13.77
CA ARG A 167 -11.34 -7.28 13.20
C ARG A 167 -10.81 -7.64 11.81
N THR A 168 -10.80 -8.92 11.49
CA THR A 168 -10.41 -9.42 10.17
C THR A 168 -11.62 -10.03 9.46
N GLY A 169 -11.82 -9.71 8.19
CA GLY A 169 -12.88 -10.28 7.35
C GLY A 169 -12.34 -10.86 6.05
N ALA A 170 -13.00 -11.88 5.50
CA ALA A 170 -12.69 -12.42 4.18
C ALA A 170 -13.54 -11.72 3.12
N GLY A 171 -12.91 -10.97 2.22
CA GLY A 171 -13.52 -10.42 1.01
C GLY A 171 -13.28 -11.33 -0.21
N LYS A 172 -13.86 -10.98 -1.36
CA LYS A 172 -13.54 -11.66 -2.63
C LYS A 172 -12.08 -11.39 -3.01
N LYS A 173 -11.20 -12.36 -2.74
CA LYS A 173 -9.76 -12.32 -3.06
C LYS A 173 -8.96 -11.23 -2.33
N VAL A 174 -9.53 -10.60 -1.30
CA VAL A 174 -8.88 -9.59 -0.45
C VAL A 174 -9.21 -9.90 1.02
N LEU A 175 -8.25 -9.69 1.92
CA LEU A 175 -8.49 -9.73 3.35
C LEU A 175 -8.75 -8.31 3.87
N GLU A 176 -9.89 -8.09 4.52
CA GLU A 176 -10.22 -6.81 5.12
C GLU A 176 -9.74 -6.73 6.57
N LEU A 177 -8.92 -5.72 6.88
CA LEU A 177 -8.56 -5.36 8.25
C LEU A 177 -9.39 -4.14 8.66
N ARG A 178 -10.13 -4.26 9.76
CA ARG A 178 -10.93 -3.16 10.34
C ARG A 178 -10.48 -2.93 11.77
N ALA A 179 -10.41 -1.70 12.25
CA ALA A 179 -10.20 -1.49 13.69
C ALA A 179 -11.43 -2.00 14.48
N LYS A 180 -11.25 -2.73 15.60
CA LYS A 180 -12.19 -2.76 16.74
C LYS A 180 -12.09 -1.43 17.49
N ALA A 181 -12.37 -0.37 16.77
CA ALA A 181 -12.83 0.87 17.33
C ALA A 181 -14.08 1.20 16.51
N ASP A 182 -15.04 1.91 17.11
CA ASP A 182 -16.23 2.36 16.40
C ASP A 182 -15.87 3.49 15.39
N PHE A 183 -14.82 3.32 14.58
CA PHE A 183 -14.43 4.20 13.48
C PHE A 183 -15.34 3.96 12.28
N HIS A 184 -16.63 4.20 12.46
CA HIS A 184 -17.56 4.42 11.36
C HIS A 184 -17.61 5.92 11.05
N LYS A 185 -18.05 6.31 9.83
CA LYS A 185 -18.14 7.74 9.41
C LYS A 185 -18.84 8.58 10.49
N GLY A 186 -19.87 8.03 11.15
CA GLY A 186 -20.54 8.68 12.29
C GLY A 186 -19.68 9.01 13.52
N ALA A 187 -18.65 8.23 13.87
CA ALA A 187 -17.74 8.59 14.97
C ALA A 187 -16.80 9.73 14.60
N ALA A 188 -16.32 9.76 13.35
CA ALA A 188 -15.56 10.88 12.82
C ALA A 188 -16.41 12.16 12.81
N CYS A 189 -17.68 12.08 12.37
CA CYS A 189 -18.60 13.22 12.38
C CYS A 189 -18.86 13.76 13.80
N ARG A 190 -18.99 12.89 14.82
CA ARG A 190 -19.14 13.31 16.23
C ARG A 190 -17.92 14.08 16.74
N LEU A 191 -16.70 13.62 16.41
CA LEU A 191 -15.45 14.30 16.79
C LEU A 191 -15.32 15.68 16.12
N ILE A 192 -15.65 15.78 14.83
CA ILE A 192 -15.59 17.03 14.07
C ILE A 192 -16.60 18.05 14.61
N LEU A 193 -17.82 17.63 14.94
CA LEU A 193 -18.83 18.51 15.53
C LEU A 193 -18.44 19.00 16.93
N ALA A 194 -17.91 18.11 17.77
CA ALA A 194 -17.47 18.47 19.13
C ALA A 194 -16.36 19.54 19.12
N ARG A 195 -15.48 19.52 18.11
CA ARG A 195 -14.42 20.54 17.95
C ARG A 195 -14.88 21.87 17.36
N ASN A 196 -15.94 21.88 16.56
CA ASN A 196 -16.34 23.06 15.78
C ASN A 196 -17.59 23.79 16.35
N GLY A 197 -18.08 23.43 17.54
CA GLY A 197 -19.09 24.21 18.27
C GLY A 197 -20.53 24.12 17.75
N GLY A 198 -20.79 23.40 16.66
CA GLY A 198 -22.15 23.06 16.19
C GLY A 198 -22.59 23.67 14.86
N ALA A 199 -23.65 23.07 14.31
CA ALA A 199 -24.21 23.15 12.95
C ALA A 199 -23.30 22.60 11.83
N GLY A 200 -23.36 21.27 11.63
CA GLY A 200 -22.77 20.60 10.48
C GLY A 200 -23.80 20.28 9.40
N PHE A 201 -23.36 20.23 8.15
CA PHE A 201 -24.12 19.66 7.04
C PHE A 201 -23.42 18.36 6.62
N TYR A 202 -24.14 17.25 6.54
CA TYR A 202 -23.60 15.95 6.12
C TYR A 202 -24.49 15.36 5.03
N MET A 203 -23.88 14.87 3.95
CA MET A 203 -24.59 14.33 2.80
C MET A 203 -23.90 13.06 2.30
N GLY A 204 -24.69 12.06 1.91
CA GLY A 204 -24.18 10.76 1.45
C GLY A 204 -25.25 9.87 0.83
N ASP A 205 -24.85 8.79 0.16
CA ASP A 205 -25.68 7.91 -0.68
C ASP A 205 -25.53 6.41 -0.36
N ASP A 206 -24.47 6.05 0.38
CA ASP A 206 -24.07 4.68 0.64
C ASP A 206 -24.59 4.13 1.99
N VAL A 207 -24.40 2.83 2.22
CA VAL A 207 -24.84 2.16 3.48
C VAL A 207 -24.00 2.62 4.68
N THR A 208 -22.73 2.98 4.46
CA THR A 208 -21.84 3.51 5.51
C THR A 208 -22.23 4.92 5.98
N ASP A 209 -22.94 5.69 5.16
CA ASP A 209 -23.48 7.01 5.51
C ASP A 209 -24.66 6.91 6.48
N GLU A 210 -25.36 5.77 6.51
CA GLU A 210 -26.44 5.52 7.48
C GLU A 210 -25.96 5.54 8.93
N ASP A 211 -24.75 5.05 9.19
CA ASP A 211 -24.12 5.14 10.51
C ASP A 211 -23.79 6.60 10.87
N ALA A 212 -23.47 7.42 9.87
CA ALA A 212 -23.26 8.86 10.05
C ALA A 212 -24.57 9.60 10.31
N PHE A 213 -25.62 9.34 9.54
CA PHE A 213 -26.93 9.95 9.75
C PHE A 213 -27.49 9.64 11.15
N ARG A 214 -27.39 8.38 11.60
CA ARG A 214 -27.79 7.98 12.96
C ARG A 214 -26.98 8.71 14.03
N ALA A 215 -25.67 8.83 13.86
CA ALA A 215 -24.80 9.51 14.80
C ALA A 215 -25.01 11.04 14.86
N LEU A 216 -25.53 11.61 13.78
CA LEU A 216 -25.72 13.05 13.59
C LEU A 216 -27.17 13.52 13.83
N ARG A 217 -28.08 12.60 14.10
CA ARG A 217 -29.50 12.88 14.34
C ARG A 217 -29.68 13.93 15.42
N GLY A 218 -30.38 15.03 15.09
CA GLY A 218 -30.65 16.14 15.99
C GLY A 218 -29.46 17.07 16.28
N ARG A 219 -28.32 16.87 15.60
CA ARG A 219 -27.09 17.68 15.80
C ARG A 219 -26.57 18.33 14.52
N ALA A 220 -26.97 17.82 13.36
CA ALA A 220 -26.58 18.32 12.05
C ALA A 220 -27.71 18.09 11.04
N VAL A 221 -27.73 18.89 9.98
CA VAL A 221 -28.60 18.64 8.83
C VAL A 221 -27.99 17.49 8.03
N THR A 222 -28.74 16.39 7.91
CA THR A 222 -28.29 15.19 7.18
C THR A 222 -29.15 14.97 5.94
N VAL A 223 -28.51 14.71 4.80
CA VAL A 223 -29.18 14.55 3.50
C VAL A 223 -28.75 13.23 2.85
N PHE A 224 -29.70 12.33 2.61
CA PHE A 224 -29.48 11.14 1.79
C PHE A 224 -29.63 11.47 0.30
N VAL A 225 -28.69 11.02 -0.53
CA VAL A 225 -28.73 11.19 -1.98
C VAL A 225 -29.12 9.85 -2.61
N GLY A 226 -30.31 9.79 -3.18
CA GLY A 226 -30.76 8.60 -3.90
C GLY A 226 -32.28 8.49 -4.02
N PRO A 227 -32.75 7.50 -4.80
CA PRO A 227 -34.14 7.40 -5.22
C PRO A 227 -35.10 7.20 -4.04
N ALA A 228 -36.37 7.55 -4.23
CA ALA A 228 -37.42 7.31 -3.23
C ALA A 228 -37.58 5.80 -2.94
N GLY A 229 -37.86 5.44 -1.69
CA GLY A 229 -38.14 4.06 -1.27
C GLY A 229 -37.02 3.33 -0.52
N LYS A 230 -35.76 3.79 -0.61
CA LYS A 230 -34.67 3.22 0.21
C LYS A 230 -34.76 3.76 1.64
N LYS A 231 -34.90 2.90 2.66
CA LYS A 231 -34.92 3.35 4.07
C LYS A 231 -33.61 4.05 4.43
N THR A 232 -33.70 5.19 5.09
CA THR A 232 -32.55 6.00 5.54
C THR A 232 -32.83 6.64 6.90
N ALA A 233 -31.79 6.86 7.68
CA ALA A 233 -31.80 7.62 8.92
C ALA A 233 -31.53 9.13 8.70
N ALA A 234 -31.26 9.57 7.48
CA ALA A 234 -31.09 10.99 7.16
C ALA A 234 -32.38 11.79 7.39
N SER A 235 -32.23 13.04 7.82
CA SER A 235 -33.35 13.98 8.03
C SER A 235 -34.00 14.45 6.73
N HIS A 236 -33.25 14.47 5.64
CA HIS A 236 -33.72 14.92 4.33
C HIS A 236 -33.22 13.98 3.23
N ARG A 237 -33.85 14.05 2.06
CA ARG A 237 -33.47 13.30 0.87
C ARG A 237 -33.43 14.21 -0.35
N VAL A 238 -32.46 13.96 -1.23
CA VAL A 238 -32.46 14.43 -2.61
C VAL A 238 -32.42 13.20 -3.54
N PRO A 239 -33.10 13.24 -4.70
CA PRO A 239 -33.31 12.05 -5.53
C PRO A 239 -32.05 11.57 -6.24
N CYS A 240 -31.11 12.46 -6.53
CA CYS A 240 -29.93 12.18 -7.34
C CYS A 240 -28.78 13.16 -7.04
N PRO A 241 -27.55 12.86 -7.50
CA PRO A 241 -26.38 13.74 -7.33
C PRO A 241 -26.57 15.14 -7.91
N GLU A 242 -27.32 15.29 -9.01
CA GLU A 242 -27.57 16.59 -9.64
C GLU A 242 -28.41 17.50 -8.72
N ALA A 243 -29.43 16.93 -8.09
CA ALA A 243 -30.24 17.63 -7.09
C ALA A 243 -29.44 17.97 -5.83
N ALA A 244 -28.49 17.12 -5.45
CA ALA A 244 -27.55 17.38 -4.37
C ALA A 244 -26.64 18.59 -4.68
N ALA A 245 -26.08 18.64 -5.89
CA ALA A 245 -25.25 19.76 -6.35
C ALA A 245 -26.05 21.08 -6.39
N ALA A 246 -27.29 21.04 -6.88
CA ALA A 246 -28.17 22.22 -6.89
C ALA A 246 -28.48 22.74 -5.47
N LEU A 247 -28.67 21.84 -4.51
CA LEU A 247 -28.87 22.20 -3.10
C LEU A 247 -27.62 22.88 -2.50
N LEU A 248 -26.43 22.31 -2.74
CA LEU A 248 -25.17 22.92 -2.30
C LEU A 248 -24.95 24.31 -2.92
N GLY A 249 -25.28 24.48 -4.19
CA GLY A 249 -25.22 25.77 -4.88
C GLY A 249 -26.09 26.84 -4.19
N LYS A 250 -27.32 26.49 -3.79
CA LYS A 250 -28.24 27.39 -3.07
C LYS A 250 -27.76 27.72 -1.65
N ILE A 251 -27.14 26.76 -0.97
CA ILE A 251 -26.55 26.99 0.36
C ILE A 251 -25.38 27.97 0.25
N LEU A 252 -24.52 27.78 -0.76
CA LEU A 252 -23.38 28.66 -1.01
C LEU A 252 -23.79 30.07 -1.42
N SER A 253 -24.82 30.24 -2.26
CA SER A 253 -25.31 31.57 -2.64
C SER A 253 -25.86 32.33 -1.43
N ARG A 254 -26.68 31.67 -0.59
CA ARG A 254 -27.19 32.28 0.65
C ARG A 254 -26.08 32.62 1.64
N ALA A 255 -25.09 31.75 1.80
CA ALA A 255 -23.97 32.01 2.69
C ALA A 255 -23.15 33.25 2.26
N ARG A 256 -23.09 33.54 0.95
CA ARG A 256 -22.46 34.74 0.40
C ARG A 256 -23.31 35.99 0.61
N GLU A 257 -24.64 35.87 0.50
CA GLU A 257 -25.60 36.96 0.75
C GLU A 257 -25.66 37.38 2.23
N THR A 258 -25.47 36.43 3.16
CA THR A 258 -25.58 36.70 4.61
C THR A 258 -24.32 37.22 5.30
N GLY A 259 -23.21 37.43 4.59
CA GLY A 259 -21.97 38.03 5.12
C GLY A 259 -21.37 37.30 6.34
N ARG A 260 -20.37 36.44 6.15
CA ARG A 260 -19.67 35.81 7.28
C ARG A 260 -18.78 36.85 7.99
N PRO A 261 -18.84 37.04 9.33
CA PRO A 261 -17.93 37.93 10.03
C PRO A 261 -16.48 37.41 9.89
N GLU A 262 -15.54 38.32 9.65
CA GLU A 262 -14.11 38.03 9.62
C GLU A 262 -13.70 37.27 10.89
N ARG A 263 -12.92 36.19 10.71
CA ARG A 263 -12.34 35.46 11.83
C ARG A 263 -11.41 36.41 12.58
N ALA A 264 -11.75 36.71 13.84
CA ALA A 264 -10.91 37.47 14.76
C ALA A 264 -9.47 36.91 14.75
N GLY A 265 -8.50 37.82 14.58
CA GLY A 265 -7.10 37.52 14.39
C GLY A 265 -6.48 36.71 15.53
N THR A 266 -5.59 35.81 15.16
CA THR A 266 -4.64 35.13 16.05
C THR A 266 -3.82 36.19 16.81
N PRO A 267 -3.66 36.11 18.14
CA PRO A 267 -2.82 37.06 18.86
C PRO A 267 -1.37 36.90 18.40
N ARG A 268 -0.76 38.00 17.94
CA ARG A 268 0.70 38.05 17.74
C ARG A 268 1.36 37.81 19.09
N ARG A 269 2.14 36.72 19.19
CA ARG A 269 3.08 36.55 20.31
C ARG A 269 4.06 37.72 20.26
N GLY A 270 4.04 38.54 21.31
CA GLY A 270 5.02 39.60 21.52
C GLY A 270 6.42 38.99 21.62
N GLY A 271 7.30 39.46 20.74
CA GLY A 271 8.74 39.38 20.94
C GLY A 271 9.15 40.47 21.92
N SER A 272 10.03 40.07 22.84
CA SER A 272 10.91 40.87 23.70
C SER A 272 11.43 42.15 23.05
#